data_AF-A0A3N5S347-F1
#
_entry.id   AF-A0A3N5S347-F1
#
_cell.length_a   1.000
_cell.length_b   1.000
_cell.length_c   1.000
_cell.angle_alpha   90.00
_cell.angle_beta   90.00
_cell.angle_gamma   90.00
#
_symmetry.space_group_name_H-M   'P 1'
#
loop_
_entity.id
_entity.type
_entity.pdbx_description
1 polymer ?
#
loop_
_entity_poly.entity_id
_entity_poly.type
_entity_poly.pdbx_seq_one_letter_code
_entity_poly.pdbx_strand_id
1 'polypeptide(L)'
;MMRSAAVRMADRPGSRFKKHKASRHMPHTVKSIETFWVDLPLRSVPARNMVREIPHWTLFEICQVTLDSGVVGIGETMVYYTWGAATVSDEARNKVIGRHPAENMWDDSLGAGLQIALFDAAAKILDMPLHQLLGRQHRDRCHISWWDMDLNADDWISECQLAQSQGYTSFKTKGRPWFDVVENTRKLCATLPAHFEVDMDFNGFGVDTAHCTRLLKDLEQFPNVVMFESPIPHSDVAGYKFLRQHTHVPLSMHTAHHFGETPIEVAIREEMVDGFVLCGGATRIQREALVCQVNNRSFFLQIVGTKIAAAFALQLGAVLENARWPSVNCHQLY
;
A
#
# COMPACT_ATOMS: atom_id res chain seq x y z
N MET A 1 20.46 -5.09 -66.10
CA MET A 1 20.54 -6.07 -64.98
C MET A 1 20.70 -5.25 -63.72
N MET A 2 19.85 -5.25 -62.68
CA MET A 2 18.92 -6.21 -62.12
C MET A 2 17.53 -5.56 -61.91
N ARG A 3 16.47 -6.33 -62.10
CA ARG A 3 15.08 -5.94 -61.81
C ARG A 3 14.73 -6.30 -60.37
N SER A 4 14.01 -5.39 -59.72
CA SER A 4 13.31 -5.52 -58.44
C SER A 4 12.54 -6.85 -58.32
N ALA A 5 12.77 -7.57 -57.22
CA ALA A 5 11.97 -8.72 -56.81
C ALA A 5 10.97 -8.28 -55.74
N ALA A 6 9.77 -7.88 -56.17
CA ALA A 6 8.61 -7.76 -55.31
C ALA A 6 8.12 -9.17 -54.94
N VAL A 7 8.30 -9.58 -53.69
CA VAL A 7 7.71 -10.82 -53.16
C VAL A 7 6.23 -10.55 -52.89
N ARG A 8 5.36 -11.06 -53.76
CA ARG A 8 3.91 -11.11 -53.55
C ARG A 8 3.63 -12.07 -52.40
N MET A 9 3.01 -11.58 -51.32
CA MET A 9 2.35 -12.45 -50.35
C MET A 9 1.18 -13.14 -51.06
N ALA A 10 1.25 -14.46 -51.16
CA ALA A 10 0.18 -15.27 -51.70
C ALA A 10 -0.99 -15.30 -50.70
N ASP A 11 -2.17 -14.88 -51.17
CA ASP A 11 -3.45 -15.09 -50.50
C ASP A 11 -3.65 -16.59 -50.21
N ARG A 12 -3.55 -16.98 -48.94
CA ARG A 12 -3.99 -18.31 -48.50
C ARG A 12 -5.51 -18.26 -48.26
N PRO A 13 -6.30 -19.16 -48.86
CA PRO A 13 -7.75 -19.16 -48.68
C PRO A 13 -8.13 -19.64 -47.28
N GLY A 14 -8.88 -18.79 -46.56
CA GLY A 14 -9.94 -19.21 -45.65
C GLY A 14 -9.60 -20.19 -44.53
N SER A 15 -8.76 -19.81 -43.57
CA SER A 15 -8.85 -20.37 -42.22
C SER A 15 -10.09 -19.80 -41.53
N ARG A 16 -11.27 -20.38 -41.79
CA ARG A 16 -12.45 -20.17 -40.95
C ARG A 16 -12.10 -20.72 -39.56
N PHE A 17 -11.72 -19.85 -38.63
CA PHE A 17 -11.76 -20.17 -37.20
C PHE A 17 -13.20 -20.61 -36.89
N LYS A 18 -13.42 -21.91 -36.76
CA LYS A 18 -14.69 -22.46 -36.30
C LYS A 18 -14.91 -21.89 -34.90
N LYS A 19 -15.78 -20.89 -34.76
CA LYS A 19 -16.31 -20.47 -33.45
C LYS A 19 -17.00 -21.68 -32.83
N HIS A 20 -16.28 -22.41 -31.98
CA HIS A 20 -16.90 -23.39 -31.11
C HIS A 20 -17.78 -22.61 -30.13
N LYS A 21 -19.08 -22.51 -30.43
CA LYS A 21 -20.10 -22.26 -29.41
C LYS A 21 -20.29 -23.55 -28.61
N ALA A 22 -19.25 -23.96 -27.88
CA ALA A 22 -19.48 -24.77 -26.70
C ALA A 22 -19.87 -23.77 -25.61
N SER A 23 -21.04 -23.95 -25.00
CA SER A 23 -21.31 -23.45 -23.65
C SER A 23 -20.30 -24.16 -22.74
N ARG A 24 -19.07 -23.65 -22.72
CA ARG A 24 -18.00 -24.19 -21.90
C ARG A 24 -18.29 -23.62 -20.52
N HIS A 25 -18.91 -24.43 -19.66
CA HIS A 25 -18.97 -24.13 -18.23
C HIS A 25 -17.53 -23.80 -17.81
N MET A 26 -17.27 -22.52 -17.49
CA MET A 26 -15.97 -22.14 -16.98
C MET A 26 -15.90 -22.71 -15.56
N PRO A 27 -15.00 -23.67 -15.27
CA PRO A 27 -14.86 -24.16 -13.91
C PRO A 27 -14.37 -23.01 -13.03
N HIS A 28 -14.65 -23.08 -11.72
CA HIS A 28 -14.19 -22.11 -10.73
C HIS A 28 -14.90 -20.75 -10.81
N THR A 29 -16.17 -20.71 -11.22
CA THR A 29 -16.94 -19.46 -11.14
C THR A 29 -17.32 -19.12 -9.70
N VAL A 30 -17.45 -17.82 -9.40
CA VAL A 30 -17.93 -17.32 -8.10
C VAL A 30 -19.37 -17.80 -7.87
N LYS A 31 -19.56 -18.67 -6.89
CA LYS A 31 -20.86 -19.25 -6.51
C LYS A 31 -21.56 -18.41 -5.45
N SER A 32 -20.84 -17.95 -4.43
CA SER A 32 -21.38 -17.12 -3.36
C SER A 32 -20.33 -16.17 -2.80
N ILE A 33 -20.81 -15.08 -2.22
CA ILE A 33 -20.00 -14.07 -1.53
C ILE A 33 -20.68 -13.79 -0.20
N GLU A 34 -20.01 -14.13 0.89
CA GLU A 34 -20.49 -13.90 2.25
C GLU A 34 -19.62 -12.82 2.89
N THR A 35 -20.23 -11.95 3.68
CA THR A 35 -19.48 -11.02 4.52
C THR A 35 -19.97 -11.04 5.95
N PHE A 36 -19.05 -10.79 6.87
CA PHE A 36 -19.36 -10.65 8.29
C PHE A 36 -18.44 -9.60 8.92
N TRP A 37 -18.97 -8.96 9.96
CA TRP A 37 -18.28 -7.91 10.69
C TRP A 37 -17.38 -8.50 11.78
N VAL A 38 -16.22 -7.90 11.94
CA VAL A 38 -15.27 -8.19 13.02
C VAL A 38 -14.90 -6.86 13.67
N ASP A 39 -15.09 -6.80 14.98
CA ASP A 39 -14.53 -5.73 15.83
C ASP A 39 -13.27 -6.30 16.49
N LEU A 40 -12.11 -5.80 16.06
CA LEU A 40 -10.81 -6.25 16.53
C LEU A 40 -10.22 -5.20 17.47
N PRO A 41 -10.16 -5.48 18.79
CA PRO A 41 -9.74 -4.48 19.76
C PRO A 41 -8.27 -4.11 19.60
N LEU A 42 -7.97 -2.84 19.76
CA LEU A 42 -6.60 -2.33 19.80
C LEU A 42 -5.89 -2.78 21.09
N ARG A 43 -4.58 -3.01 21.02
CA ARG A 43 -3.70 -3.14 22.19
C ARG A 43 -3.72 -1.86 23.01
N SER A 44 -3.35 -1.95 24.29
CA SER A 44 -3.52 -0.87 25.26
C SER A 44 -2.81 0.45 24.90
N VAL A 45 -1.65 0.42 24.26
CA VAL A 45 -0.91 1.64 23.86
C VAL A 45 -1.54 2.33 22.65
N PRO A 46 -1.79 1.63 21.53
CA PRO A 46 -2.61 2.18 20.46
C PRO A 46 -3.98 2.67 20.93
N ALA A 47 -4.72 1.87 21.71
CA ALA A 47 -6.10 2.18 22.12
C ALA A 47 -6.25 3.53 22.82
N ARG A 48 -5.40 3.82 23.81
CA ARG A 48 -5.47 5.08 24.57
C ARG A 48 -5.09 6.31 23.74
N ASN A 49 -4.34 6.13 22.65
CA ASN A 49 -3.85 7.23 21.82
C ASN A 49 -4.73 7.43 20.58
N MET A 50 -5.17 6.36 19.92
CA MET A 50 -5.96 6.40 18.70
C MET A 50 -7.41 6.81 18.90
N VAL A 51 -7.96 6.65 20.11
CA VAL A 51 -9.35 7.00 20.43
C VAL A 51 -9.69 8.47 20.12
N ARG A 52 -8.69 9.36 20.13
CA ARG A 52 -8.88 10.80 19.86
C ARG A 52 -9.01 11.14 18.38
N GLU A 53 -8.55 10.27 17.47
CA GLU A 53 -8.45 10.57 16.03
C GLU A 53 -9.15 9.50 15.17
N ILE A 54 -8.87 8.23 15.41
CA ILE A 54 -9.29 7.11 14.55
C ILE A 54 -9.88 5.94 15.37
N PRO A 55 -10.91 6.18 16.20
CA PRO A 55 -11.49 5.14 17.06
C PRO A 55 -12.16 4.00 16.28
N HIS A 56 -12.49 4.21 15.00
CA HIS A 56 -13.13 3.22 14.13
C HIS A 56 -12.14 2.24 13.49
N TRP A 57 -10.83 2.40 13.71
CA TRP A 57 -9.80 1.46 13.25
C TRP A 57 -9.80 0.12 14.01
N THR A 58 -10.98 -0.35 14.42
CA THR A 58 -11.25 -1.68 14.95
C THR A 58 -12.26 -2.44 14.08
N LEU A 59 -12.93 -1.74 13.17
CA LEU A 59 -14.06 -2.27 12.40
C LEU A 59 -13.62 -2.82 11.05
N PHE A 60 -13.82 -4.12 10.86
CA PHE A 60 -13.51 -4.84 9.64
C PHE A 60 -14.74 -5.55 9.11
N GLU A 61 -14.88 -5.58 7.78
CA GLU A 61 -15.75 -6.51 7.09
C GLU A 61 -14.87 -7.58 6.41
N ILE A 62 -15.03 -8.83 6.82
CA ILE A 62 -14.36 -9.97 6.18
C ILE A 62 -15.22 -10.45 5.01
N CYS A 63 -14.60 -10.65 3.85
CA CYS A 63 -15.23 -11.14 2.64
C CYS A 63 -14.75 -12.55 2.31
N GLN A 64 -15.71 -13.47 2.17
CA GLN A 64 -15.46 -14.85 1.74
C GLN A 64 -16.08 -15.08 0.36
N VAL A 65 -15.25 -15.42 -0.62
CA VAL A 65 -15.68 -15.79 -1.97
C VAL A 65 -15.59 -17.30 -2.12
N THR A 66 -16.72 -17.97 -2.28
CA THR A 66 -16.77 -19.41 -2.54
C THR A 66 -17.00 -19.66 -4.02
N LEU A 67 -16.15 -20.48 -4.62
CA LEU A 67 -16.25 -20.89 -6.02
C LEU A 67 -17.09 -22.17 -6.18
N ASP A 68 -17.61 -22.43 -7.37
CA ASP A 68 -18.40 -23.65 -7.67
C ASP A 68 -17.62 -24.96 -7.41
N SER A 69 -16.29 -24.90 -7.56
CA SER A 69 -15.33 -25.95 -7.21
C SER A 69 -15.12 -26.19 -5.72
N GLY A 70 -15.66 -25.32 -4.84
CA GLY A 70 -15.47 -25.39 -3.39
C GLY A 70 -14.24 -24.64 -2.85
N VAL A 71 -13.39 -24.06 -3.72
CA VAL A 71 -12.28 -23.18 -3.31
C VAL A 71 -12.85 -21.91 -2.66
N VAL A 72 -12.23 -21.46 -1.57
CA VAL A 72 -12.63 -20.25 -0.84
C VAL A 72 -11.47 -19.25 -0.79
N GLY A 73 -11.72 -18.05 -1.32
CA GLY A 73 -10.86 -16.88 -1.17
C GLY A 73 -11.33 -15.98 -0.03
N ILE A 74 -10.38 -15.36 0.66
CA ILE A 74 -10.61 -14.50 1.82
C ILE A 74 -9.99 -13.13 1.56
N GLY A 75 -10.74 -12.07 1.87
CA GLY A 75 -10.27 -10.70 1.86
C GLY A 75 -10.91 -9.90 2.99
N GLU A 76 -10.48 -8.65 3.15
CA GLU A 76 -11.03 -7.76 4.16
C GLU A 76 -11.15 -6.32 3.68
N THR A 77 -12.15 -5.63 4.20
CA THR A 77 -12.31 -4.19 4.09
C THR A 77 -12.13 -3.59 5.48
N MET A 78 -11.19 -2.67 5.64
CA MET A 78 -11.11 -1.83 6.83
C MET A 78 -12.10 -0.68 6.66
N VAL A 79 -13.14 -0.69 7.47
CA VAL A 79 -14.31 0.16 7.23
C VAL A 79 -13.92 1.63 7.40
N TYR A 80 -14.35 2.46 6.45
CA TYR A 80 -14.01 3.89 6.33
C TYR A 80 -12.56 4.22 5.98
N TYR A 81 -11.70 3.23 5.70
CA TYR A 81 -10.29 3.48 5.41
C TYR A 81 -9.81 2.93 4.06
N THR A 82 -10.07 1.65 3.79
CA THR A 82 -9.58 1.01 2.55
C THR A 82 -10.28 1.54 1.30
N TRP A 83 -9.71 1.27 0.13
CA TRP A 83 -10.24 1.75 -1.15
C TRP A 83 -11.59 1.13 -1.51
N GLY A 84 -12.34 1.88 -2.33
CA GLY A 84 -13.68 1.51 -2.75
C GLY A 84 -14.73 1.97 -1.74
N ALA A 85 -15.86 1.27 -1.72
CA ALA A 85 -16.91 1.52 -0.75
C ALA A 85 -16.46 1.06 0.67
N ALA A 86 -17.08 1.61 1.70
CA ALA A 86 -16.79 1.27 3.10
C ALA A 86 -17.04 -0.22 3.44
N THR A 87 -17.83 -0.91 2.61
CA THR A 87 -18.14 -2.34 2.67
C THR A 87 -18.34 -2.89 1.25
N VAL A 88 -18.37 -4.22 1.10
CA VAL A 88 -18.64 -4.92 -0.17
C VAL A 88 -20.08 -4.69 -0.59
N SER A 89 -20.26 -3.83 -1.60
CA SER A 89 -21.58 -3.43 -2.11
C SER A 89 -22.27 -4.52 -2.93
N ASP A 90 -23.59 -4.47 -3.01
CA ASP A 90 -24.38 -5.36 -3.86
C ASP A 90 -24.00 -5.23 -5.34
N GLU A 91 -23.65 -4.03 -5.80
CA GLU A 91 -23.16 -3.80 -7.16
C GLU A 91 -21.86 -4.59 -7.42
N ALA A 92 -20.90 -4.52 -6.50
CA ALA A 92 -19.64 -5.25 -6.60
C ALA A 92 -19.88 -6.78 -6.58
N ARG A 93 -20.79 -7.27 -5.75
CA ARG A 93 -21.19 -8.70 -5.72
C ARG A 93 -21.79 -9.13 -7.05
N ASN A 94 -22.79 -8.40 -7.53
CA ASN A 94 -23.51 -8.70 -8.77
C ASN A 94 -22.60 -8.69 -9.99
N LYS A 95 -21.53 -7.90 -9.97
CA LYS A 95 -20.53 -7.84 -11.04
C LYS A 95 -19.74 -9.13 -11.20
N VAL A 96 -19.51 -9.89 -10.12
CA VAL A 96 -18.57 -11.03 -10.12
C VAL A 96 -19.23 -12.39 -9.94
N ILE A 97 -20.46 -12.47 -9.42
CA ILE A 97 -21.23 -13.73 -9.33
C ILE A 97 -21.33 -14.40 -10.71
N GLY A 98 -21.06 -15.71 -10.76
CA GLY A 98 -21.09 -16.52 -11.98
C GLY A 98 -19.93 -16.28 -12.94
N ARG A 99 -18.91 -15.52 -12.55
CA ARG A 99 -17.68 -15.27 -13.34
C ARG A 99 -16.47 -15.93 -12.69
N HIS A 100 -15.44 -16.20 -13.46
CA HIS A 100 -14.16 -16.68 -12.93
C HIS A 100 -13.45 -15.54 -12.17
N PRO A 101 -12.78 -15.78 -11.02
CA PRO A 101 -12.16 -14.72 -10.24
C PRO A 101 -11.13 -13.89 -11.02
N ALA A 102 -10.36 -14.55 -11.90
CA ALA A 102 -9.37 -13.88 -12.76
C ALA A 102 -9.96 -12.82 -13.71
N GLU A 103 -11.27 -12.84 -13.99
CA GLU A 103 -11.92 -11.82 -14.83
C GLU A 103 -12.03 -10.46 -14.15
N ASN A 104 -12.08 -10.42 -12.81
CA ASN A 104 -12.37 -9.20 -12.06
C ASN A 104 -11.38 -8.95 -10.90
N MET A 105 -10.43 -9.83 -10.60
CA MET A 105 -9.47 -9.62 -9.50
C MET A 105 -8.66 -8.31 -9.64
N TRP A 106 -8.47 -7.81 -10.86
CA TRP A 106 -7.80 -6.53 -11.14
C TRP A 106 -8.75 -5.32 -11.17
N ASP A 107 -10.01 -5.47 -10.78
CA ASP A 107 -10.98 -4.37 -10.76
C ASP A 107 -11.01 -3.67 -9.41
N ASP A 108 -10.34 -2.52 -9.34
CA ASP A 108 -10.26 -1.71 -8.12
C ASP A 108 -11.63 -1.18 -7.67
N SER A 109 -12.64 -1.12 -8.56
CA SER A 109 -13.98 -0.64 -8.22
C SER A 109 -14.75 -1.60 -7.31
N LEU A 110 -14.26 -2.82 -7.11
CA LEU A 110 -14.87 -3.82 -6.23
C LEU A 110 -14.66 -3.50 -4.74
N GLY A 111 -13.70 -2.62 -4.43
CA GLY A 111 -13.24 -2.36 -3.07
C GLY A 111 -12.33 -3.47 -2.52
N ALA A 112 -11.67 -3.17 -1.39
CA ALA A 112 -10.59 -4.00 -0.87
C ALA A 112 -11.00 -5.44 -0.56
N GLY A 113 -12.06 -5.65 0.23
CA GLY A 113 -12.43 -6.97 0.70
C GLY A 113 -12.71 -7.97 -0.42
N LEU A 114 -13.51 -7.56 -1.41
CA LEU A 114 -13.83 -8.43 -2.54
C LEU A 114 -12.63 -8.61 -3.46
N GLN A 115 -11.86 -7.55 -3.74
CA GLN A 115 -10.69 -7.64 -4.62
C GLN A 115 -9.64 -8.61 -4.05
N ILE A 116 -9.30 -8.49 -2.77
CA ILE A 116 -8.34 -9.37 -2.09
C ILE A 116 -8.85 -10.83 -2.10
N ALA A 117 -10.14 -11.05 -1.81
CA ALA A 117 -10.73 -12.38 -1.82
C ALA A 117 -10.67 -13.05 -3.21
N LEU A 118 -10.85 -12.28 -4.29
CA LEU A 118 -10.73 -12.82 -5.65
C LEU A 118 -9.29 -13.17 -6.01
N PHE A 119 -8.31 -12.37 -5.61
CA PHE A 119 -6.89 -12.73 -5.78
C PHE A 119 -6.53 -13.99 -5.02
N ASP A 120 -6.96 -14.11 -3.76
CA ASP A 120 -6.72 -15.29 -2.93
C ASP A 120 -7.37 -16.54 -3.54
N ALA A 121 -8.63 -16.45 -3.97
CA ALA A 121 -9.31 -17.54 -4.67
C ALA A 121 -8.58 -17.95 -5.96
N ALA A 122 -8.13 -16.98 -6.76
CA ALA A 122 -7.40 -17.22 -8.00
C ALA A 122 -6.09 -17.97 -7.79
N ALA A 123 -5.33 -17.59 -6.76
CA ALA A 123 -4.09 -18.25 -6.37
C ALA A 123 -4.34 -19.69 -5.87
N LYS A 124 -5.38 -19.87 -5.05
CA LYS A 124 -5.77 -21.18 -4.50
C LYS A 124 -6.28 -22.17 -5.54
N ILE A 125 -6.94 -21.72 -6.61
CA ILE A 125 -7.31 -22.61 -7.75
C ILE A 125 -6.07 -23.32 -8.30
N LEU A 126 -4.94 -22.64 -8.31
CA LEU A 126 -3.68 -23.13 -8.89
C LEU A 126 -2.76 -23.80 -7.87
N ASP A 127 -3.15 -23.85 -6.59
CA ASP A 127 -2.32 -24.32 -5.48
C ASP A 127 -0.94 -23.62 -5.43
N MET A 128 -0.94 -22.29 -5.65
CA MET A 128 0.26 -21.47 -5.73
C MET A 128 0.14 -20.21 -4.86
N PRO A 129 1.25 -19.65 -4.37
CA PRO A 129 1.24 -18.36 -3.71
C PRO A 129 0.94 -17.23 -4.70
N LEU A 130 0.17 -16.24 -4.24
CA LEU A 130 -0.35 -15.16 -5.09
C LEU A 130 0.72 -14.41 -5.90
N HIS A 131 1.90 -14.14 -5.33
CA HIS A 131 2.96 -13.40 -6.03
C HIS A 131 3.36 -14.03 -7.37
N GLN A 132 3.22 -15.35 -7.55
CA GLN A 132 3.51 -16.03 -8.82
C GLN A 132 2.52 -15.64 -9.94
N LEU A 133 1.33 -15.17 -9.58
CA LEU A 133 0.35 -14.62 -10.53
C LEU A 133 0.57 -13.12 -10.80
N LEU A 134 1.25 -12.42 -9.89
CA LEU A 134 1.41 -10.96 -9.96
C LEU A 134 2.64 -10.55 -10.77
N GLY A 135 3.68 -11.38 -10.83
CA GLY A 135 4.87 -11.11 -11.64
C GLY A 135 6.11 -11.87 -11.22
N ARG A 136 7.26 -11.43 -11.73
CA ARG A 136 8.57 -11.97 -11.32
C ARG A 136 8.82 -11.59 -9.86
N GLN A 137 9.23 -12.57 -9.05
CA GLN A 137 9.67 -12.30 -7.69
C GLN A 137 11.03 -11.60 -7.68
N HIS A 138 11.12 -10.47 -6.96
CA HIS A 138 12.35 -9.69 -6.76
C HIS A 138 12.94 -9.89 -5.36
N ARG A 139 12.13 -10.32 -4.38
CA ARG A 139 12.55 -10.55 -2.99
C ARG A 139 11.75 -11.67 -2.33
N ASP A 140 12.42 -12.40 -1.45
CA ASP A 140 11.84 -13.44 -0.57
C ASP A 140 11.33 -12.85 0.75
N ARG A 141 11.98 -11.80 1.24
CA ARG A 141 11.61 -11.05 2.44
C ARG A 141 11.29 -9.60 2.07
N CYS A 142 10.04 -9.20 2.29
CA CYS A 142 9.64 -7.81 2.13
C CYS A 142 9.92 -7.03 3.42
N HIS A 143 10.31 -5.77 3.27
CA HIS A 143 10.48 -4.86 4.40
C HIS A 143 9.13 -4.42 4.92
N ILE A 144 8.97 -4.37 6.24
CA ILE A 144 7.76 -3.91 6.93
C ILE A 144 8.16 -3.06 8.13
N SER A 145 7.41 -1.99 8.37
CA SER A 145 7.60 -1.11 9.52
C SER A 145 6.60 -1.44 10.63
N TRP A 146 7.02 -1.29 11.87
CA TRP A 146 6.11 -1.21 13.00
C TRP A 146 5.42 0.15 12.95
N TRP A 147 4.10 0.19 13.01
CA TRP A 147 3.37 1.45 12.88
C TRP A 147 2.66 1.79 14.17
N ASP A 148 2.80 3.05 14.60
CA ASP A 148 1.93 3.67 15.59
C ASP A 148 1.55 5.09 15.17
N MET A 149 0.50 5.60 15.80
CA MET A 149 0.09 7.01 15.69
C MET A 149 1.12 7.92 16.39
N ASP A 150 0.86 9.22 16.44
CA ASP A 150 1.55 10.15 17.33
C ASP A 150 1.35 9.75 18.79
N LEU A 151 2.44 9.48 19.50
CA LEU A 151 2.42 9.10 20.91
C LEU A 151 3.31 10.05 21.73
N ASN A 152 3.14 10.02 23.05
CA ASN A 152 4.14 10.60 23.94
C ASN A 152 5.44 9.75 23.91
N ALA A 153 6.54 10.30 24.44
CA ALA A 153 7.84 9.63 24.38
C ALA A 153 7.86 8.24 25.05
N ASP A 154 7.20 8.08 26.20
CA ASP A 154 7.22 6.80 26.95
C ASP A 154 6.48 5.71 26.16
N ASP A 155 5.36 6.07 25.53
CA ASP A 155 4.59 5.19 24.67
C ASP A 155 5.39 4.79 23.41
N TRP A 156 6.06 5.74 22.75
CA TRP A 156 6.96 5.43 21.62
C TRP A 156 8.09 4.49 22.01
N ILE A 157 8.74 4.73 23.15
CA ILE A 157 9.80 3.86 23.65
C ILE A 157 9.23 2.46 23.92
N SER A 158 8.06 2.36 24.55
CA SER A 158 7.43 1.06 24.84
C SER A 158 7.07 0.28 23.57
N GLU A 159 6.55 0.95 22.55
CA GLU A 159 6.19 0.32 21.27
C GLU A 159 7.44 -0.08 20.48
N CYS A 160 8.48 0.75 20.47
CA CYS A 160 9.76 0.39 19.84
C CYS A 160 10.47 -0.78 20.55
N GLN A 161 10.34 -0.90 21.87
CA GLN A 161 10.84 -2.07 22.61
C GLN A 161 10.08 -3.35 22.23
N LEU A 162 8.75 -3.25 22.12
CA LEU A 162 7.92 -4.35 21.66
C LEU A 162 8.26 -4.73 20.22
N ALA A 163 8.37 -3.75 19.32
CA ALA A 163 8.77 -3.93 17.93
C ALA A 163 10.11 -4.69 17.82
N GLN A 164 11.13 -4.27 18.58
CA GLN A 164 12.43 -4.93 18.63
C GLN A 164 12.32 -6.38 19.11
N SER A 165 11.52 -6.66 20.14
CA SER A 165 11.29 -8.03 20.63
C SER A 165 10.63 -8.95 19.59
N GLN A 166 9.91 -8.35 18.63
CA GLN A 166 9.26 -9.04 17.51
C GLN A 166 10.15 -9.08 16.24
N GLY A 167 11.39 -8.58 16.33
CA GLY A 167 12.36 -8.60 15.24
C GLY A 167 12.23 -7.47 14.21
N TYR A 168 11.46 -6.42 14.52
CA TYR A 168 11.40 -5.22 13.68
C TYR A 168 12.67 -4.39 13.83
N THR A 169 13.06 -3.74 12.74
CA THR A 169 14.18 -2.79 12.68
C THR A 169 13.74 -1.42 12.17
N SER A 170 12.44 -1.20 11.98
CA SER A 170 11.86 0.04 11.47
C SER A 170 10.58 0.35 12.23
N PHE A 171 10.41 1.63 12.55
CA PHE A 171 9.23 2.20 13.18
C PHE A 171 8.74 3.41 12.38
N LYS A 172 7.46 3.43 12.03
CA LYS A 172 6.81 4.57 11.39
C LYS A 172 5.86 5.20 12.40
N THR A 173 5.97 6.52 12.56
CA THR A 173 5.12 7.30 13.45
C THR A 173 4.69 8.63 12.85
N LYS A 174 3.95 9.43 13.62
CA LYS A 174 3.41 10.73 13.21
C LYS A 174 4.13 11.89 13.89
N GLY A 175 4.59 12.85 13.10
CA GLY A 175 5.23 14.09 13.57
C GLY A 175 4.21 15.19 13.90
N ARG A 176 3.25 14.91 14.79
CA ARG A 176 2.14 15.85 15.09
C ARG A 176 2.48 16.89 16.16
N PRO A 177 1.85 18.07 16.11
CA PRO A 177 2.09 19.16 17.07
C PRO A 177 1.47 18.92 18.46
N TRP A 178 0.84 17.77 18.72
CA TRP A 178 0.28 17.44 20.04
C TRP A 178 1.36 17.25 21.12
N PHE A 179 2.59 16.94 20.69
CA PHE A 179 3.75 16.76 21.54
C PHE A 179 4.91 17.62 21.04
N ASP A 180 5.88 17.84 21.91
CA ASP A 180 7.20 18.31 21.47
C ASP A 180 7.89 17.16 20.73
N VAL A 181 7.74 17.17 19.40
CA VAL A 181 8.25 16.10 18.52
C VAL A 181 9.77 16.00 18.58
N VAL A 182 10.50 17.11 18.76
CA VAL A 182 11.97 17.10 18.82
C VAL A 182 12.42 16.50 20.16
N GLU A 183 11.80 16.92 21.27
CA GLU A 183 12.07 16.35 22.59
C GLU A 183 11.73 14.85 22.61
N ASN A 184 10.56 14.45 22.11
CA ASN A 184 10.18 13.04 22.06
C ASN A 184 11.12 12.20 21.19
N THR A 185 11.51 12.72 20.02
CA THR A 185 12.44 12.02 19.11
C THR A 185 13.80 11.82 19.76
N ARG A 186 14.35 12.83 20.44
CA ARG A 186 15.61 12.71 21.17
C ARG A 186 15.52 11.66 22.29
N LYS A 187 14.42 11.61 23.05
CA LYS A 187 14.21 10.58 24.08
C LYS A 187 14.14 9.18 23.47
N LEU A 188 13.37 9.03 22.38
CA LEU A 188 13.24 7.77 21.68
C LEU A 188 14.58 7.29 21.13
N CYS A 189 15.26 8.12 20.33
CA CYS A 189 16.52 7.75 19.67
C CYS A 189 17.63 7.39 20.67
N ALA A 190 17.64 8.00 21.86
CA ALA A 190 18.57 7.63 22.93
C ALA A 190 18.39 6.16 23.44
N THR A 191 17.24 5.54 23.16
CA THR A 191 16.95 4.14 23.53
C THR A 191 17.12 3.15 22.37
N LEU A 192 17.24 3.64 21.14
CA LEU A 192 17.27 2.80 19.94
C LEU A 192 18.70 2.38 19.60
N PRO A 193 18.91 1.14 19.12
CA PRO A 193 20.19 0.76 18.54
C PRO A 193 20.40 1.50 17.21
N ALA A 194 21.65 1.68 16.81
CA ALA A 194 22.01 2.49 15.63
C ALA A 194 21.40 2.01 14.29
N HIS A 195 20.99 0.74 14.21
CA HIS A 195 20.39 0.15 13.00
C HIS A 195 18.85 0.26 12.96
N PHE A 196 18.22 0.77 14.02
CA PHE A 196 16.77 0.85 14.08
C PHE A 196 16.30 2.19 13.50
N GLU A 197 15.49 2.11 12.46
CA GLU A 197 15.09 3.25 11.65
C GLU A 197 13.74 3.82 12.08
N VAL A 198 13.59 5.13 11.99
CA VAL A 198 12.37 5.89 12.31
C VAL A 198 11.95 6.69 11.09
N ASP A 199 10.74 6.42 10.60
CA ASP A 199 10.02 7.20 9.60
C ASP A 199 8.98 8.09 10.31
N MET A 200 8.94 9.37 9.93
CA MET A 200 8.05 10.35 10.55
C MET A 200 7.14 11.00 9.51
N ASP A 201 5.84 10.72 9.65
CA ASP A 201 4.79 11.26 8.78
C ASP A 201 4.10 12.47 9.42
N PHE A 202 4.25 13.62 8.78
CA PHE A 202 3.67 14.88 9.22
C PHE A 202 2.27 15.10 8.68
N ASN A 203 1.81 14.40 7.64
CA ASN A 203 0.53 14.64 6.94
C ASN A 203 0.19 16.15 6.77
N GLY A 204 1.18 16.95 6.41
CA GLY A 204 1.05 18.39 6.18
C GLY A 204 1.14 19.27 7.42
N PHE A 205 1.33 18.72 8.62
CA PHE A 205 1.40 19.47 9.88
C PHE A 205 2.72 20.23 10.10
N GLY A 206 3.69 20.17 9.18
CA GLY A 206 4.76 21.16 9.10
C GLY A 206 4.27 22.54 8.64
N VAL A 207 3.01 22.62 8.18
CA VAL A 207 2.22 23.80 7.79
C VAL A 207 2.78 24.58 6.60
N ASP A 208 3.98 25.14 6.75
CA ASP A 208 4.64 25.93 5.72
C ASP A 208 6.14 25.64 5.65
N THR A 209 6.74 26.02 4.53
CA THR A 209 8.15 25.76 4.22
C THR A 209 9.10 26.33 5.28
N ALA A 210 8.85 27.52 5.82
CA ALA A 210 9.78 28.19 6.73
C ALA A 210 9.81 27.54 8.12
N HIS A 211 8.64 27.21 8.66
CA HIS A 211 8.54 26.49 9.93
C HIS A 211 9.05 25.05 9.78
N CYS A 212 8.62 24.36 8.73
CA CYS A 212 9.01 22.99 8.49
C CYS A 212 10.52 22.85 8.29
N THR A 213 11.19 23.75 7.56
CA THR A 213 12.65 23.69 7.35
C THR A 213 13.42 23.64 8.68
N ARG A 214 13.05 24.47 9.66
CA ARG A 214 13.70 24.46 10.98
C ARG A 214 13.46 23.16 11.72
N LEU A 215 12.21 22.69 11.70
CA LEU A 215 11.83 21.44 12.35
C LEU A 215 12.56 20.23 11.76
N LEU A 216 12.63 20.12 10.42
CA LEU A 216 13.36 19.04 9.77
C LEU A 216 14.86 19.09 10.08
N LYS A 217 15.44 20.29 10.22
CA LYS A 217 16.84 20.46 10.63
C LYS A 217 17.11 20.01 12.05
N ASP A 218 16.17 20.23 12.97
CA ASP A 218 16.28 19.74 14.35
C ASP A 218 16.17 18.21 14.40
N LEU A 219 15.27 17.63 13.61
CA LEU A 219 15.04 16.18 13.57
C LEU A 219 16.14 15.40 12.81
N GLU A 220 16.71 15.98 11.75
CA GLU A 220 17.81 15.40 10.95
C GLU A 220 19.08 15.15 11.79
N GLN A 221 19.21 15.77 12.95
CA GLN A 221 20.32 15.52 13.88
C GLN A 221 20.26 14.12 14.52
N PHE A 222 19.10 13.44 14.48
CA PHE A 222 18.94 12.10 15.03
C PHE A 222 19.20 11.05 13.95
N PRO A 223 20.26 10.23 14.07
CA PRO A 223 20.67 9.29 13.01
C PRO A 223 19.66 8.18 12.74
N ASN A 224 18.77 7.89 13.70
CA ASN A 224 17.69 6.93 13.52
C ASN A 224 16.58 7.46 12.60
N VAL A 225 16.44 8.77 12.42
CA VAL A 225 15.40 9.36 11.56
C VAL A 225 15.83 9.29 10.10
N VAL A 226 15.12 8.48 9.32
CA VAL A 226 15.53 8.14 7.93
C VAL A 226 14.54 8.58 6.86
N MET A 227 13.39 9.14 7.25
CA MET A 227 12.36 9.59 6.33
C MET A 227 11.49 10.68 6.95
N PHE A 228 11.15 11.67 6.13
CA PHE A 228 10.07 12.61 6.42
C PHE A 228 8.97 12.45 5.38
N GLU A 229 7.83 11.94 5.81
CA GLU A 229 6.66 11.79 4.96
C GLU A 229 5.73 12.99 5.10
N SER A 230 5.26 13.48 3.95
CA SER A 230 4.27 14.55 3.83
C SER A 230 4.56 15.76 4.74
N PRO A 231 5.78 16.33 4.77
CA PRO A 231 6.16 17.40 5.71
C PRO A 231 5.21 18.60 5.67
N ILE A 232 4.76 18.98 4.47
CA ILE A 232 3.85 20.11 4.21
C ILE A 232 2.72 19.67 3.23
N PRO A 233 1.65 20.46 3.05
CA PRO A 233 0.58 20.11 2.12
C PRO A 233 1.09 19.80 0.72
N HIS A 234 0.62 18.70 0.11
CA HIS A 234 1.12 18.19 -1.18
C HIS A 234 1.01 19.19 -2.33
N SER A 235 0.08 20.15 -2.24
CA SER A 235 -0.11 21.20 -3.24
C SER A 235 1.01 22.25 -3.25
N ASP A 236 1.84 22.34 -2.20
CA ASP A 236 2.97 23.26 -2.14
C ASP A 236 4.21 22.70 -2.85
N VAL A 237 4.13 22.65 -4.17
CA VAL A 237 5.22 22.15 -5.05
C VAL A 237 6.53 22.91 -4.80
N ALA A 238 6.48 24.23 -4.66
CA ALA A 238 7.67 25.04 -4.43
C ALA A 238 8.31 24.74 -3.06
N GLY A 239 7.47 24.54 -2.04
CA GLY A 239 7.91 24.17 -0.71
C GLY A 239 8.60 22.81 -0.66
N TYR A 240 8.06 21.78 -1.33
CA TYR A 240 8.72 20.46 -1.40
C TYR A 240 10.11 20.55 -2.04
N LYS A 241 10.23 21.28 -3.16
CA LYS A 241 11.51 21.51 -3.83
C LYS A 241 12.52 22.20 -2.91
N PHE A 242 12.05 23.21 -2.17
CA PHE A 242 12.88 23.90 -1.19
C PHE A 242 13.32 22.94 -0.08
N LEU A 243 12.39 22.24 0.59
CA LEU A 243 12.70 21.33 1.69
C LEU A 243 13.68 20.24 1.28
N ARG A 244 13.50 19.62 0.10
CA ARG A 244 14.38 18.57 -0.41
C ARG A 244 15.82 19.05 -0.64
N GLN A 245 16.01 20.33 -0.96
CA GLN A 245 17.35 20.93 -1.07
C GLN A 245 17.97 21.31 0.28
N HIS A 246 17.18 21.27 1.36
CA HIS A 246 17.57 21.73 2.69
C HIS A 246 17.57 20.62 3.74
N THR A 247 17.40 19.34 3.38
CA THR A 247 17.64 18.21 4.30
C THR A 247 18.36 17.07 3.59
N HIS A 248 19.17 16.31 4.32
CA HIS A 248 19.76 15.06 3.82
C HIS A 248 18.90 13.83 4.14
N VAL A 249 17.79 14.00 4.87
CA VAL A 249 16.81 12.95 5.12
C VAL A 249 15.84 12.88 3.94
N PRO A 250 15.62 11.70 3.32
CA PRO A 250 14.68 11.54 2.22
C PRO A 250 13.27 12.09 2.52
N LEU A 251 12.66 12.69 1.51
CA LEU A 251 11.25 13.09 1.56
C LEU A 251 10.36 12.08 0.83
N SER A 252 9.17 11.85 1.37
CA SER A 252 8.14 11.05 0.71
C SER A 252 6.76 11.70 0.78
N MET A 253 5.85 11.26 -0.09
CA MET A 253 4.44 11.67 -0.08
C MET A 253 3.56 10.57 -0.65
N HIS A 254 2.29 10.53 -0.27
CA HIS A 254 1.29 9.74 -1.00
C HIS A 254 1.13 10.21 -2.43
N THR A 255 0.84 9.27 -3.32
CA THR A 255 0.30 9.60 -4.63
C THR A 255 -1.11 10.19 -4.50
N ALA A 256 -1.51 11.07 -5.42
CA ALA A 256 -2.82 11.73 -5.34
C ALA A 256 -4.02 10.74 -5.23
N HIS A 257 -4.73 10.76 -4.11
CA HIS A 257 -5.98 10.04 -3.86
C HIS A 257 -7.22 10.93 -4.05
N HIS A 258 -7.08 12.23 -3.85
CA HIS A 258 -8.19 13.17 -3.92
C HIS A 258 -8.01 14.24 -5.01
N PHE A 259 -9.13 14.80 -5.45
CA PHE A 259 -9.10 15.91 -6.40
C PHE A 259 -8.38 17.11 -5.79
N GLY A 260 -7.41 17.66 -6.53
CA GLY A 260 -6.60 18.79 -6.09
C GLY A 260 -5.26 18.42 -5.45
N GLU A 261 -5.00 17.14 -5.18
CA GLU A 261 -3.68 16.67 -4.80
C GLU A 261 -2.73 16.63 -6.00
N THR A 262 -1.43 16.80 -5.73
CA THR A 262 -0.40 16.86 -6.77
C THR A 262 -0.24 15.49 -7.44
N PRO A 263 -0.46 15.36 -8.76
CA PRO A 263 -0.28 14.10 -9.47
C PRO A 263 1.17 13.60 -9.40
N ILE A 264 1.36 12.28 -9.42
CA ILE A 264 2.67 11.64 -9.35
C ILE A 264 3.62 12.14 -10.44
N GLU A 265 3.11 12.42 -11.64
CA GLU A 265 3.89 12.92 -12.78
C GLU A 265 4.44 14.32 -12.52
N VAL A 266 3.67 15.17 -11.82
CA VAL A 266 4.12 16.51 -11.41
C VAL A 266 5.17 16.38 -10.33
N ALA A 267 4.92 15.55 -9.31
CA ALA A 267 5.87 15.33 -8.22
C ALA A 267 7.23 14.79 -8.71
N ILE A 268 7.22 13.89 -9.69
CA ILE A 268 8.43 13.37 -10.34
C ILE A 268 9.13 14.45 -11.16
N ARG A 269 8.41 15.15 -12.04
CA ARG A 269 8.98 16.17 -12.94
C ARG A 269 9.59 17.35 -12.18
N GLU A 270 8.93 17.76 -11.11
CA GLU A 270 9.37 18.87 -10.26
C GLU A 270 10.37 18.43 -9.19
N GLU A 271 10.68 17.13 -9.12
CA GLU A 271 11.60 16.53 -8.15
C GLU A 271 11.24 16.82 -6.69
N MET A 272 9.95 16.73 -6.36
CA MET A 272 9.41 17.08 -5.04
C MET A 272 9.88 16.14 -3.91
N VAL A 273 10.01 14.85 -4.20
CA VAL A 273 10.26 13.79 -3.20
C VAL A 273 11.24 12.74 -3.74
N ASP A 274 11.83 11.98 -2.84
CA ASP A 274 12.76 10.88 -3.15
C ASP A 274 12.04 9.55 -3.42
N GLY A 275 10.76 9.48 -3.02
CA GLY A 275 9.90 8.34 -3.29
C GLY A 275 8.48 8.55 -2.77
N PHE A 276 7.67 7.52 -2.90
CA PHE A 276 6.22 7.63 -2.74
C PHE A 276 5.64 6.64 -1.74
N VAL A 277 4.44 6.95 -1.29
CA VAL A 277 3.54 6.01 -0.61
C VAL A 277 2.48 5.58 -1.61
N LEU A 278 2.47 4.28 -1.95
CA LEU A 278 1.47 3.71 -2.85
C LEU A 278 0.38 3.01 -2.04
N CYS A 279 -0.87 3.37 -2.29
CA CYS A 279 -2.03 2.67 -1.73
C CYS A 279 -3.22 2.69 -2.68
N GLY A 280 -4.25 1.91 -2.34
CA GLY A 280 -5.43 1.70 -3.16
C GLY A 280 -5.51 0.28 -3.72
N GLY A 281 -6.30 0.11 -4.78
CA GLY A 281 -6.49 -1.19 -5.41
C GLY A 281 -5.27 -1.68 -6.20
N ALA A 282 -5.25 -2.98 -6.46
CA ALA A 282 -4.10 -3.65 -7.07
C ALA A 282 -3.72 -3.07 -8.44
N THR A 283 -4.70 -2.68 -9.28
CA THR A 283 -4.42 -2.11 -10.60
C THR A 283 -3.77 -0.75 -10.49
N ARG A 284 -4.26 0.10 -9.59
CA ARG A 284 -3.66 1.39 -9.30
C ARG A 284 -2.23 1.23 -8.78
N ILE A 285 -2.02 0.39 -7.77
CA ILE A 285 -0.68 0.13 -7.21
C ILE A 285 0.28 -0.36 -8.30
N GLN A 286 -0.14 -1.30 -9.15
CA GLN A 286 0.69 -1.81 -10.23
C GLN A 286 1.08 -0.70 -11.23
N ARG A 287 0.13 0.18 -11.59
CA ARG A 287 0.37 1.30 -12.49
C ARG A 287 1.38 2.29 -11.90
N GLU A 288 1.16 2.70 -10.65
CA GLU A 288 2.04 3.67 -9.96
C GLU A 288 3.42 3.08 -9.69
N ALA A 289 3.51 1.80 -9.37
CA ALA A 289 4.78 1.10 -9.18
C ALA A 289 5.61 1.06 -10.47
N LEU A 290 4.98 0.85 -11.63
CA LEU A 290 5.65 0.93 -12.93
C LEU A 290 6.14 2.36 -13.22
N VAL A 291 5.36 3.39 -12.89
CA VAL A 291 5.80 4.79 -13.00
C VAL A 291 7.01 5.06 -12.10
N CYS A 292 7.01 4.53 -10.88
CA CYS A 292 8.17 4.63 -9.98
C CYS A 292 9.39 3.90 -10.54
N GLN A 293 9.21 2.70 -11.11
CA GLN A 293 10.29 1.90 -11.69
C GLN A 293 10.98 2.64 -12.85
N VAL A 294 10.22 3.17 -13.82
CA VAL A 294 10.79 3.86 -14.99
C VAL A 294 11.47 5.19 -14.63
N ASN A 295 11.12 5.79 -13.48
CA ASN A 295 11.72 7.03 -12.97
C ASN A 295 12.72 6.81 -11.83
N ASN A 296 13.10 5.55 -11.55
CA ASN A 296 14.01 5.19 -10.46
C ASN A 296 13.62 5.81 -9.09
N ARG A 297 12.33 5.77 -8.76
CA ARG A 297 11.80 6.20 -7.46
C ARG A 297 11.53 4.98 -6.58
N SER A 298 11.90 5.07 -5.31
CA SER A 298 11.53 4.05 -4.32
C SER A 298 10.11 4.33 -3.82
N PHE A 299 9.48 3.32 -3.23
CA PHE A 299 8.23 3.51 -2.52
C PHE A 299 8.08 2.47 -1.41
N PHE A 300 7.14 2.72 -0.50
CA PHE A 300 6.54 1.68 0.32
C PHE A 300 5.05 1.53 0.01
N LEU A 301 4.54 0.33 0.28
CA LEU A 301 3.11 0.03 0.20
C LEU A 301 2.44 0.40 1.51
N GLN A 302 1.29 1.07 1.44
CA GLN A 302 0.42 1.28 2.58
C GLN A 302 -0.91 0.58 2.35
N ILE A 303 -1.02 -0.65 2.85
CA ILE A 303 -2.22 -1.48 2.77
C ILE A 303 -2.56 -1.89 4.21
N VAL A 304 -3.36 -1.03 4.84
CA VAL A 304 -3.70 -1.10 6.26
C VAL A 304 -4.82 -2.10 6.48
N GLY A 305 -4.66 -2.95 7.48
CA GLY A 305 -5.73 -3.81 7.97
C GLY A 305 -5.22 -4.83 8.99
N THR A 306 -5.82 -6.02 8.98
CA THR A 306 -5.35 -7.15 9.77
C THR A 306 -4.21 -7.89 9.05
N LYS A 307 -3.92 -9.11 9.50
CA LYS A 307 -2.96 -9.99 8.84
C LYS A 307 -3.38 -10.37 7.42
N ILE A 308 -4.66 -10.23 7.04
CA ILE A 308 -5.13 -10.48 5.65
C ILE A 308 -4.58 -9.39 4.72
N ALA A 309 -4.82 -8.11 5.01
CA ALA A 309 -4.23 -6.99 4.28
C ALA A 309 -2.71 -7.05 4.28
N ALA A 310 -2.09 -7.38 5.42
CA ALA A 310 -0.64 -7.51 5.51
C ALA A 310 -0.11 -8.62 4.59
N ALA A 311 -0.75 -9.79 4.57
CA ALA A 311 -0.37 -10.88 3.67
C ALA A 311 -0.49 -10.47 2.20
N PHE A 312 -1.58 -9.79 1.82
CA PHE A 312 -1.76 -9.27 0.46
C PHE A 312 -0.66 -8.26 0.08
N ALA A 313 -0.34 -7.34 0.98
CA ALA A 313 0.73 -6.36 0.80
C ALA A 313 2.10 -7.01 0.59
N LEU A 314 2.40 -8.11 1.31
CA LEU A 314 3.65 -8.85 1.12
C LEU A 314 3.72 -9.54 -0.25
N GLN A 315 2.60 -10.04 -0.79
CA GLN A 315 2.58 -10.66 -2.12
C GLN A 315 2.86 -9.63 -3.23
N LEU A 316 2.29 -8.43 -3.11
CA LEU A 316 2.63 -7.29 -3.97
C LEU A 316 4.09 -6.86 -3.77
N GLY A 317 4.50 -6.67 -2.51
CA GLY A 317 5.85 -6.28 -2.14
C GLY A 317 6.91 -7.24 -2.67
N ALA A 318 6.60 -8.53 -2.86
CA ALA A 318 7.54 -9.52 -3.39
C ALA A 318 7.87 -9.31 -4.89
N VAL A 319 6.93 -8.76 -5.67
CA VAL A 319 7.04 -8.63 -7.13
C VAL A 319 7.29 -7.21 -7.63
N LEU A 320 7.09 -6.21 -6.76
CA LEU A 320 7.29 -4.81 -7.14
C LEU A 320 8.73 -4.38 -6.90
N GLU A 321 9.55 -4.30 -7.96
CA GLU A 321 11.00 -4.07 -7.88
C GLU A 321 11.40 -2.86 -7.00
N ASN A 322 10.67 -1.75 -7.12
CA ASN A 322 10.97 -0.50 -6.43
C ASN A 322 10.30 -0.35 -5.04
N ALA A 323 9.57 -1.38 -4.58
CA ALA A 323 9.08 -1.48 -3.20
C ALA A 323 10.24 -1.77 -2.23
N ARG A 324 11.10 -0.77 -2.04
CA ARG A 324 12.36 -0.86 -1.30
C ARG A 324 12.28 -0.29 0.10
N TRP A 325 11.24 0.51 0.39
CA TRP A 325 11.01 1.05 1.71
C TRP A 325 10.06 0.14 2.52
N PRO A 326 10.17 0.13 3.86
CA PRO A 326 9.33 -0.70 4.73
C PRO A 326 7.83 -0.42 4.55
N SER A 327 7.05 -1.46 4.24
CA SER A 327 5.59 -1.34 4.08
C SER A 327 4.88 -1.06 5.40
N VAL A 328 3.69 -0.48 5.30
CA VAL A 328 2.87 -0.03 6.44
C VAL A 328 1.52 -0.71 6.36
N ASN A 329 1.32 -1.68 7.25
CA ASN A 329 0.14 -2.55 7.22
C ASN A 329 -0.72 -2.47 8.49
N CYS A 330 -0.17 -1.93 9.58
CA CYS A 330 -0.84 -1.69 10.88
C CYS A 330 -1.48 -2.89 11.59
N HIS A 331 -1.33 -4.12 11.07
CA HIS A 331 -1.83 -5.34 11.71
C HIS A 331 -1.25 -5.61 13.12
N GLN A 332 -0.19 -4.90 13.52
CA GLN A 332 0.44 -4.98 14.84
C GLN A 332 -0.29 -4.17 15.92
N LEU A 333 -1.31 -3.40 15.55
CA LEU A 333 -2.11 -2.61 16.48
C LEU A 333 -3.03 -3.45 17.37
N TYR A 334 -3.31 -4.69 16.97
CA TYR A 334 -4.29 -5.60 17.56
C TYR A 334 -3.61 -6.75 18.31
#